data_AF-A0A6F9WZI8-F1
#
_entry.id   AF-A0A6F9WZI8-F1
#
_cell.length_a   1.000
_cell.length_b   1.000
_cell.length_c   1.000
_cell.angle_alpha   90.00
_cell.angle_beta   90.00
_cell.angle_gamma   90.00
#
_symmetry.space_group_name_H-M   'P 1'
#
loop_
_entity.id
_entity.type
_entity.pdbx_description
1 polymer ?
#
loop_
_entity_poly.entity_id
_entity_poly.type
_entity_poly.pdbx_seq_one_letter_code
_entity_poly.pdbx_strand_id
1 'polypeptide(L)'
;MNITTQWLQEKRACQSDMTWFKEHFPQGEADYQQVLDALAQENRADYASWLINQVGATDSVLEVEGDINLEFGLFFAGTIKATGSISAKVILAGWGIEAGWGIKAGWGIKAGSGIKAGSGIKAGWGIEAGWGIEAGSGIKAGWGIEAGWGIEAGSGIKAGWGIEAGWGIEAGSGIKAGWGIEAGWGIEAGSGIKAGSGIKAGWGIEAGEDYGIYAGLNIRISKKSKFALVVAKVAPKNLLLGIFKAIEGGE
;
A
#
# COMPACT_ATOMS: atom_id res chain seq x y z
N MET A 1 -12.07 24.10 0.81
CA MET A 1 -13.42 23.58 1.16
C MET A 1 -13.46 23.54 2.66
N ASN A 2 -14.53 23.97 3.31
CA ASN A 2 -14.53 24.07 4.76
C ASN A 2 -15.22 22.87 5.42
N ILE A 3 -14.61 22.38 6.50
CA ILE A 3 -15.19 21.39 7.40
C ILE A 3 -15.88 22.16 8.51
N THR A 4 -17.17 21.86 8.73
CA THR A 4 -17.96 22.50 9.79
C THR A 4 -18.44 21.48 10.81
N THR A 5 -18.75 21.94 12.01
CA THR A 5 -19.35 21.10 13.07
C THR A 5 -20.66 20.47 12.60
N GLN A 6 -21.47 21.21 11.85
CA GLN A 6 -22.72 20.71 11.29
C GLN A 6 -22.46 19.60 10.26
N TRP A 7 -21.51 19.80 9.34
CA TRP A 7 -21.15 18.79 8.36
C TRP A 7 -20.65 17.49 9.02
N LEU A 8 -19.83 17.61 10.08
CA LEU A 8 -19.37 16.44 10.85
C LEU A 8 -20.52 15.69 11.52
N GLN A 9 -21.53 16.41 12.02
CA GLN A 9 -22.75 15.79 12.57
C GLN A 9 -23.55 15.05 11.50
N GLU A 10 -23.74 15.65 10.34
CA GLU A 10 -24.45 15.06 9.20
C GLU A 10 -23.77 13.78 8.72
N LYS A 11 -22.43 13.77 8.65
CA LYS A 11 -21.61 12.60 8.32
C LYS A 11 -21.47 11.59 9.46
N ARG A 12 -22.10 11.85 10.61
CA ARG A 12 -22.06 10.99 11.82
C ARG A 12 -20.62 10.69 12.27
N ALA A 13 -19.76 11.71 12.28
CA ALA A 13 -18.43 11.61 12.87
C ALA A 13 -18.52 11.09 14.31
N CYS A 14 -17.55 10.30 14.74
CA CYS A 14 -17.60 9.74 16.09
C CYS A 14 -17.43 10.83 17.15
N GLN A 15 -17.86 10.55 18.39
CA GLN A 15 -17.87 11.56 19.45
C GLN A 15 -16.46 12.08 19.77
N SER A 16 -15.42 11.24 19.75
CA SER A 16 -14.03 11.67 19.98
C SER A 16 -13.52 12.61 18.88
N ASP A 17 -13.88 12.35 17.62
CA ASP A 17 -13.49 13.18 16.48
C ASP A 17 -14.17 14.55 16.51
N MET A 18 -15.47 14.55 16.85
CA MET A 18 -16.24 15.77 17.03
C MET A 18 -15.74 16.64 18.18
N THR A 19 -15.43 16.03 19.33
CA THR A 19 -14.89 16.75 20.49
C THR A 19 -13.56 17.39 20.14
N TRP A 20 -12.65 16.62 19.56
CA TRP A 20 -11.35 17.15 19.14
C TRP A 20 -11.47 18.30 18.14
N PHE A 21 -12.38 18.19 17.15
CA PHE A 21 -12.56 19.24 16.15
C PHE A 21 -12.99 20.56 16.81
N LYS A 22 -13.93 20.51 17.77
CA LYS A 22 -14.39 21.71 18.50
C LYS A 22 -13.30 22.31 19.38
N GLU A 23 -12.44 21.48 19.97
CA GLU A 23 -11.31 21.95 20.78
C GLU A 23 -10.25 22.67 19.93
N HIS A 24 -9.95 22.14 18.74
CA HIS A 24 -8.92 22.70 17.84
C HIS A 24 -9.44 23.83 16.96
N PHE A 25 -10.74 23.83 16.64
CA PHE A 25 -11.40 24.83 15.82
C PHE A 25 -12.66 25.37 16.52
N PRO A 26 -12.51 26.23 17.56
CA PRO A 26 -13.63 26.70 18.38
C PRO A 26 -14.68 27.53 17.62
N GLN A 27 -14.32 28.11 16.47
CA GLN A 27 -15.25 28.81 15.58
C GLN A 27 -16.24 27.85 14.90
N GLY A 28 -16.02 26.54 15.01
CA GLY A 28 -16.89 25.52 14.46
C GLY A 28 -16.72 25.26 12.96
N GLU A 29 -15.71 25.88 12.34
CA GLU A 29 -15.37 25.79 10.93
C GLU A 29 -13.86 25.95 10.72
N ALA A 30 -13.29 25.21 9.76
CA ALA A 30 -11.89 25.32 9.33
C ALA A 30 -11.72 24.84 7.89
N ASP A 31 -10.69 25.31 7.17
CA ASP A 31 -10.37 24.75 5.85
C ASP A 31 -9.94 23.29 5.97
N TYR A 32 -10.35 22.48 5.00
CA TYR A 32 -10.11 21.06 4.97
C TYR A 32 -8.63 20.68 5.12
N GLN A 33 -7.72 21.37 4.42
CA GLN A 33 -6.29 21.07 4.55
C GLN A 33 -5.77 21.49 5.94
N GLN A 34 -6.27 22.59 6.52
CA GLN A 34 -5.89 22.99 7.89
C GLN A 34 -6.28 21.93 8.93
N VAL A 35 -7.43 21.27 8.75
CA VAL A 35 -7.84 20.16 9.62
C VAL A 35 -6.90 18.97 9.45
N LEU A 36 -6.55 18.61 8.21
CA LEU A 36 -5.59 17.53 7.95
C LEU A 36 -4.21 17.83 8.55
N ASP A 37 -3.72 19.05 8.41
CA ASP A 37 -2.42 19.48 8.96
C ASP A 37 -2.41 19.37 10.50
N ALA A 38 -3.48 19.81 11.16
CA ALA A 38 -3.63 19.68 12.63
C ALA A 38 -3.68 18.21 13.07
N LEU A 39 -4.40 17.35 12.35
CA LEU A 39 -4.41 15.91 12.61
C LEU A 39 -3.04 15.27 12.39
N ALA A 40 -2.26 15.78 11.44
CA ALA A 40 -0.92 15.29 11.12
C ALA A 40 0.03 15.49 12.30
N GLN A 41 -0.02 16.66 12.95
CA GLN A 41 0.80 16.97 14.14
C GLN A 41 0.58 15.96 15.27
N GLU A 42 -0.67 15.52 15.46
CA GLU A 42 -1.05 14.54 16.48
C GLU A 42 -1.01 13.08 15.99
N ASN A 43 -0.65 12.85 14.73
CA ASN A 43 -0.62 11.53 14.08
C ASN A 43 -1.97 10.80 14.09
N ARG A 44 -3.09 11.53 14.03
CA ARG A 44 -4.45 10.97 14.01
C ARG A 44 -4.86 10.53 12.60
N ALA A 45 -4.15 9.52 12.11
CA ALA A 45 -4.26 9.01 10.74
C ALA A 45 -5.63 8.36 10.44
N ASP A 46 -6.27 7.77 11.44
CA ASP A 46 -7.60 7.20 11.37
C ASP A 46 -8.65 8.26 11.03
N TYR A 47 -8.65 9.38 11.75
CA TYR A 47 -9.58 10.47 11.47
C TYR A 47 -9.24 11.20 10.15
N ALA A 48 -7.95 11.41 9.87
CA ALA A 48 -7.53 12.00 8.59
C ALA A 48 -7.94 11.12 7.40
N SER A 49 -7.77 9.80 7.49
CA SER A 49 -8.22 8.87 6.45
C SER A 49 -9.75 8.86 6.33
N TRP A 50 -10.49 8.93 7.44
CA TRP A 50 -11.94 9.02 7.39
C TRP A 50 -12.39 10.30 6.68
N LEU A 51 -11.78 11.44 6.99
CA LEU A 51 -12.07 12.72 6.33
C LEU A 51 -11.80 12.64 4.82
N ILE A 52 -10.65 12.12 4.41
CA ILE A 52 -10.32 11.91 2.98
C ILE A 52 -11.37 11.06 2.27
N ASN A 53 -11.85 9.98 2.92
CA ASN A 53 -12.89 9.14 2.34
C ASN A 53 -14.28 9.80 2.29
N GLN A 54 -14.60 10.70 3.21
CA GLN A 54 -15.91 11.37 3.27
C GLN A 54 -16.00 12.64 2.41
N VAL A 55 -14.91 13.41 2.36
CA VAL A 55 -14.82 14.66 1.60
C VAL A 55 -14.43 14.37 0.15
N GLY A 56 -13.50 13.43 -0.04
CA GLY A 56 -12.84 13.18 -1.32
C GLY A 56 -11.55 13.98 -1.49
N ALA A 57 -10.80 13.59 -2.51
CA ALA A 57 -9.56 14.24 -2.86
C ALA A 57 -9.81 15.61 -3.53
N THR A 58 -8.85 16.51 -3.38
CA THR A 58 -8.85 17.82 -4.05
C THR A 58 -7.85 17.83 -5.20
N ASP A 59 -8.02 18.72 -6.18
CA ASP A 59 -7.07 18.89 -7.30
C ASP A 59 -5.77 19.60 -6.90
N SER A 60 -5.61 19.94 -5.62
CA SER A 60 -4.42 20.59 -5.08
C SER A 60 -3.18 19.69 -5.22
N VAL A 61 -2.02 20.32 -5.45
CA VAL A 61 -0.73 19.63 -5.49
C VAL A 61 0.21 20.32 -4.51
N LEU A 62 0.78 19.55 -3.57
CA LEU A 62 1.90 19.96 -2.74
C LEU A 62 3.18 19.61 -3.49
N GLU A 63 3.86 20.61 -4.03
CA GLU A 63 5.16 20.45 -4.69
C GLU A 63 6.29 20.99 -3.80
N VAL A 64 7.29 20.15 -3.52
CA VAL A 64 8.45 20.51 -2.72
C VAL A 64 9.73 20.21 -3.50
N GLU A 65 10.56 21.22 -3.69
CA GLU A 65 11.92 21.04 -4.17
C GLU A 65 12.81 20.54 -3.01
N GLY A 66 13.34 19.33 -3.14
CA GLY A 66 14.14 18.67 -2.12
C GLY A 66 13.33 17.71 -1.25
N ASP A 67 13.85 17.43 -0.06
CA ASP A 67 13.31 16.41 0.83
C ASP A 67 12.16 16.96 1.70
N ILE A 68 11.13 16.13 1.89
CA ILE A 68 10.11 16.32 2.93
C ILE A 68 10.50 15.42 4.10
N ASN A 69 10.94 15.99 5.22
CA ASN A 69 11.28 15.23 6.43
C ASN A 69 10.47 15.77 7.62
N LEU A 70 9.48 15.00 8.07
CA LEU A 70 8.57 15.37 9.16
C LEU A 70 8.67 14.36 10.31
N GLU A 71 8.61 14.88 11.54
CA GLU A 71 8.59 14.03 12.76
C GLU A 71 7.22 13.40 13.03
N PHE A 72 6.18 13.95 12.41
CA PHE A 72 4.76 13.60 12.58
C PHE A 72 4.16 13.12 11.25
N GLY A 73 2.83 13.15 11.11
CA GLY A 73 2.14 12.73 9.88
C GLY A 73 2.34 13.71 8.72
N LEU A 74 2.15 13.22 7.50
CA LEU A 74 1.99 14.03 6.29
C LEU A 74 0.63 13.70 5.69
N PHE A 75 -0.37 14.54 5.92
CA PHE A 75 -1.73 14.33 5.43
C PHE A 75 -2.09 15.42 4.43
N PHE A 76 -2.38 15.04 3.19
CA PHE A 76 -2.67 15.99 2.14
C PHE A 76 -3.91 15.58 1.36
N ALA A 77 -4.82 16.53 1.14
CA ALA A 77 -6.08 16.28 0.47
C ALA A 77 -5.93 15.96 -1.03
N GLY A 78 -4.82 16.35 -1.65
CA GLY A 78 -4.57 16.15 -3.08
C GLY A 78 -3.36 15.26 -3.36
N THR A 79 -2.50 15.69 -4.29
CA THR A 79 -1.27 14.99 -4.67
C THR A 79 -0.04 15.56 -3.97
N ILE A 80 0.86 14.71 -3.51
CA ILE A 80 2.14 15.10 -2.91
C ILE A 80 3.25 14.80 -3.92
N LYS A 81 4.10 15.79 -4.22
CA LYS A 81 5.28 15.66 -5.07
C LYS A 81 6.50 16.26 -4.41
N ALA A 82 7.57 15.47 -4.32
CA ALA A 82 8.87 15.93 -3.86
C ALA A 82 9.95 15.51 -4.84
N THR A 83 10.88 16.42 -5.20
CA THR A 83 12.04 16.02 -6.00
C THR A 83 13.07 15.23 -5.17
N GLY A 84 13.01 15.36 -3.84
CA GLY A 84 13.79 14.62 -2.87
C GLY A 84 13.15 13.31 -2.39
N SER A 85 13.51 12.92 -1.16
CA SER A 85 12.87 11.85 -0.39
C SER A 85 11.69 12.40 0.42
N ILE A 86 10.72 11.53 0.72
CA ILE A 86 9.62 11.83 1.64
C ILE A 86 9.75 10.93 2.86
N SER A 87 9.86 11.50 4.06
CA SER A 87 9.84 10.77 5.32
C SER A 87 8.92 11.42 6.34
N ALA A 88 8.04 10.60 6.92
CA ALA A 88 7.08 10.99 7.96
C ALA A 88 6.73 9.79 8.85
N LYS A 89 5.93 9.98 9.91
CA LYS A 89 5.36 8.84 10.66
C LYS A 89 4.29 8.12 9.85
N VAL A 90 3.35 8.84 9.27
CA VAL A 90 2.29 8.32 8.40
C VAL A 90 2.20 9.24 7.20
N ILE A 91 1.97 8.70 6.00
CA ILE A 91 1.76 9.51 4.80
C ILE A 91 0.39 9.16 4.23
N LEU A 92 -0.50 10.15 4.13
CA LEU A 92 -1.82 10.03 3.51
C LEU A 92 -1.95 11.09 2.41
N ALA A 93 -2.30 10.66 1.20
CA ALA A 93 -2.63 11.55 0.09
C ALA A 93 -4.01 11.19 -0.47
N GLY A 94 -4.83 12.20 -0.76
CA GLY A 94 -6.12 12.00 -1.44
C GLY A 94 -5.94 11.42 -2.85
N TRP A 95 -4.89 11.84 -3.56
CA TRP A 95 -4.52 11.33 -4.88
C TRP A 95 -3.19 10.57 -4.83
N GLY A 96 -2.13 11.08 -5.47
CA GLY A 96 -0.85 10.40 -5.61
C GLY A 96 0.24 10.86 -4.65
N ILE A 97 1.28 10.04 -4.52
CA ILE A 97 2.53 10.40 -3.83
C ILE A 97 3.68 10.14 -4.79
N GLU A 98 4.46 11.17 -5.11
CA GLU A 98 5.64 11.09 -5.98
C GLU A 98 6.87 11.61 -5.25
N ALA A 99 7.92 10.79 -5.18
CA ALA A 99 9.23 11.18 -4.67
C ALA A 99 10.32 10.89 -5.70
N GLY A 100 11.23 11.84 -5.94
CA GLY A 100 12.39 11.62 -6.79
C GLY A 100 13.35 10.56 -6.24
N TRP A 101 13.35 10.36 -4.92
CA TRP A 101 14.16 9.35 -4.23
C TRP A 101 13.28 8.35 -3.47
N GLY A 102 13.46 8.21 -2.16
CA GLY A 102 12.76 7.20 -1.35
C GLY A 102 11.53 7.76 -0.63
N ILE A 103 10.56 6.89 -0.37
CA ILE A 103 9.43 7.19 0.52
C ILE A 103 9.57 6.31 1.77
N LYS A 104 9.56 6.93 2.95
CA LYS A 104 9.73 6.23 4.23
C LYS A 104 8.71 6.69 5.27
N ALA A 105 7.76 5.81 5.60
CA ALA A 105 6.84 5.99 6.72
C ALA A 105 7.25 5.12 7.92
N GLY A 106 7.18 5.69 9.12
CA GLY A 106 7.31 4.93 10.37
C GLY A 106 6.18 3.91 10.55
N TRP A 107 4.98 4.26 10.10
CA TRP A 107 3.76 3.44 10.11
C TRP A 107 3.32 3.15 8.68
N GLY A 108 2.21 3.71 8.21
CA GLY A 108 1.62 3.39 6.91
C GLY A 108 1.78 4.48 5.84
N ILE A 109 1.62 4.08 4.59
CA ILE A 109 1.52 4.97 3.42
C ILE A 109 0.21 4.65 2.72
N LYS A 110 -0.63 5.66 2.45
CA LYS A 110 -1.88 5.51 1.70
C LYS A 110 -2.04 6.62 0.67
N ALA A 111 -2.39 6.24 -0.56
CA ALA A 111 -2.67 7.16 -1.65
C ALA A 111 -3.96 6.72 -2.38
N GLY A 112 -4.86 7.64 -2.70
CA GLY A 112 -6.05 7.33 -3.50
C GLY A 112 -5.75 6.96 -4.96
N SER A 113 -4.61 7.38 -5.48
CA SER A 113 -4.08 7.00 -6.80
C SER A 113 -2.82 6.14 -6.66
N GLY A 114 -1.70 6.57 -7.28
CA GLY A 114 -0.45 5.81 -7.30
C GLY A 114 0.58 6.32 -6.31
N ILE A 115 1.52 5.45 -5.97
CA ILE A 115 2.71 5.78 -5.17
C ILE A 115 3.94 5.51 -6.03
N LYS A 116 4.74 6.55 -6.31
CA LYS A 116 5.96 6.44 -7.11
C LYS A 116 7.17 6.96 -6.36
N ALA A 117 8.25 6.17 -6.35
CA ALA A 117 9.52 6.54 -5.77
C ALA A 117 10.68 6.19 -6.72
N GLY A 118 11.59 7.14 -6.99
CA GLY A 118 12.77 6.85 -7.79
C GLY A 118 13.74 5.85 -7.13
N SER A 119 13.65 5.65 -5.81
CA SER A 119 14.41 4.65 -5.06
C SER A 119 13.47 3.62 -4.40
N GLY A 120 13.55 3.43 -3.08
CA GLY A 120 12.74 2.44 -2.35
C GLY A 120 11.55 3.05 -1.62
N ILE A 121 10.51 2.24 -1.42
CA ILE A 121 9.35 2.57 -0.58
C ILE A 121 9.39 1.69 0.66
N LYS A 122 9.34 2.31 1.85
CA LYS A 122 9.38 1.59 3.13
C LYS A 122 8.32 2.09 4.10
N ALA A 123 7.50 1.18 4.61
CA ALA A 123 6.53 1.42 5.65
C ALA A 123 6.72 0.43 6.81
N GLY A 124 6.59 0.89 8.05
CA GLY A 124 6.57 0.01 9.23
C GLY A 124 5.30 -0.83 9.33
N TRP A 125 4.20 -0.35 8.73
CA TRP A 125 2.90 -1.02 8.64
C TRP A 125 2.61 -1.35 7.17
N GLY A 126 1.47 -0.91 6.64
CA GLY A 126 1.02 -1.20 5.28
C GLY A 126 1.34 -0.11 4.27
N ILE A 127 1.29 -0.47 3.00
CA ILE A 127 1.34 0.44 1.85
C ILE A 127 0.09 0.17 1.02
N GLU A 128 -0.73 1.18 0.79
CA GLU A 128 -1.99 1.06 0.04
C GLU A 128 -2.08 2.14 -1.04
N ALA A 129 -2.37 1.72 -2.26
CA ALA A 129 -2.60 2.63 -3.39
C ALA A 129 -3.88 2.21 -4.14
N GLY A 130 -4.75 3.17 -4.44
CA GLY A 130 -5.93 2.88 -5.27
C GLY A 130 -5.57 2.47 -6.71
N TRP A 131 -4.37 2.85 -7.19
CA TRP A 131 -3.84 2.50 -8.49
C TRP A 131 -2.58 1.65 -8.34
N GLY A 132 -1.44 2.07 -8.90
CA GLY A 132 -0.19 1.32 -8.89
C GLY A 132 0.81 1.79 -7.83
N ILE A 133 1.74 0.91 -7.47
CA ILE A 133 2.90 1.22 -6.64
C ILE A 133 4.17 0.93 -7.45
N GLU A 134 5.00 1.94 -7.66
CA GLU A 134 6.24 1.83 -8.45
C GLU A 134 7.44 2.33 -7.64
N ALA A 135 8.49 1.52 -7.58
CA ALA A 135 9.75 1.87 -6.93
C ALA A 135 10.94 1.51 -7.81
N GLY A 136 11.86 2.45 -8.04
CA GLY A 136 13.11 2.17 -8.77
C GLY A 136 14.02 1.14 -8.07
N SER A 137 13.81 0.89 -6.78
CA SER A 137 14.52 -0.12 -5.98
C SER A 137 13.52 -1.09 -5.33
N GLY A 138 13.55 -1.29 -4.00
CA GLY A 138 12.68 -2.25 -3.31
C GLY A 138 11.48 -1.63 -2.61
N ILE A 139 10.41 -2.41 -2.48
CA ILE A 139 9.22 -2.06 -1.71
C ILE A 139 9.18 -2.93 -0.46
N LYS A 140 9.08 -2.32 0.73
CA LYS A 140 9.05 -3.03 2.01
C LYS A 140 7.97 -2.52 2.95
N ALA A 141 7.05 -3.40 3.33
CA ALA A 141 6.04 -3.17 4.35
C ALA A 141 6.24 -4.13 5.53
N GLY A 142 6.03 -3.66 6.75
CA GLY A 142 5.97 -4.53 7.94
C GLY A 142 4.68 -5.33 8.00
N TRP A 143 3.61 -4.82 7.40
CA TRP A 143 2.32 -5.49 7.24
C TRP A 143 2.10 -5.87 5.77
N GLY A 144 1.02 -5.40 5.14
CA GLY A 144 0.66 -5.72 3.77
C GLY A 144 1.06 -4.65 2.75
N ILE A 145 1.06 -5.03 1.48
CA ILE A 145 1.15 -4.10 0.34
C ILE A 145 -0.07 -4.37 -0.52
N GLU A 146 -0.86 -3.34 -0.81
CA GLU A 146 -2.09 -3.43 -1.58
C GLU A 146 -2.12 -2.35 -2.67
N ALA A 147 -2.42 -2.76 -3.90
CA ALA A 147 -2.56 -1.87 -5.05
C ALA A 147 -3.80 -2.26 -5.86
N GLY A 148 -4.66 -1.29 -6.20
CA GLY A 148 -5.79 -1.56 -7.09
C GLY A 148 -5.37 -1.96 -8.51
N TRP A 149 -4.15 -1.59 -8.92
CA TRP A 149 -3.54 -1.96 -10.20
C TRP A 149 -2.30 -2.84 -9.98
N GLY A 150 -1.13 -2.42 -10.48
CA GLY A 150 0.10 -3.19 -10.43
C GLY A 150 1.04 -2.76 -9.31
N ILE A 151 1.94 -3.66 -8.92
CA ILE A 151 3.06 -3.36 -8.02
C ILE A 151 4.36 -3.68 -8.75
N GLU A 152 5.21 -2.68 -8.94
CA GLU A 152 6.46 -2.78 -9.68
C GLU A 152 7.64 -2.30 -8.83
N ALA A 153 8.69 -3.12 -8.75
CA ALA A 153 9.91 -2.78 -8.04
C ALA A 153 11.16 -3.19 -8.84
N GLY A 154 12.09 -2.26 -9.06
CA GLY A 154 13.37 -2.56 -9.71
C GLY A 154 14.24 -3.57 -8.94
N SER A 155 13.96 -3.78 -7.64
CA SER A 155 14.60 -4.80 -6.81
C SER A 155 13.57 -5.78 -6.22
N GLY A 156 13.54 -5.99 -4.90
CA GLY A 156 12.64 -6.96 -4.26
C GLY A 156 11.41 -6.32 -3.63
N ILE A 157 10.32 -7.08 -3.57
CA ILE A 157 9.09 -6.71 -2.85
C ILE A 157 8.99 -7.57 -1.59
N LYS A 158 8.83 -6.95 -0.42
CA LYS A 158 8.72 -7.67 0.86
C LYS A 158 7.60 -7.13 1.74
N ALA A 159 6.67 -8.00 2.10
CA ALA A 159 5.62 -7.74 3.08
C ALA A 159 5.73 -8.70 4.27
N GLY A 160 5.48 -8.21 5.49
CA GLY A 160 5.36 -9.08 6.67
C GLY A 160 4.06 -9.89 6.67
N TRP A 161 3.03 -9.40 5.99
CA TRP A 161 1.75 -10.07 5.77
C TRP A 161 1.58 -10.44 4.30
N GLY A 162 0.53 -9.95 3.64
CA GLY A 162 0.20 -10.26 2.25
C GLY A 162 0.69 -9.21 1.26
N ILE A 163 0.74 -9.59 -0.01
CA ILE A 163 0.91 -8.67 -1.13
C ILE A 163 -0.30 -8.91 -2.05
N GLU A 164 -1.04 -7.86 -2.35
CA GLU A 164 -2.25 -7.92 -3.19
C GLU A 164 -2.20 -6.85 -4.28
N ALA A 165 -2.45 -7.26 -5.52
CA ALA A 165 -2.53 -6.37 -6.67
C ALA A 165 -3.74 -6.73 -7.54
N GLY A 166 -4.55 -5.75 -7.93
CA GLY A 166 -5.65 -5.97 -8.86
C GLY A 166 -5.19 -6.42 -10.25
N TRP A 167 -3.95 -6.07 -10.63
CA TRP A 167 -3.30 -6.46 -11.89
C TRP A 167 -2.08 -7.37 -11.63
N GLY A 168 -0.89 -6.92 -12.00
CA GLY A 168 0.35 -7.70 -11.92
C GLY A 168 1.24 -7.30 -10.74
N ILE A 169 2.12 -8.22 -10.35
CA ILE A 169 3.21 -7.94 -9.41
C ILE A 169 4.51 -8.26 -10.12
N GLU A 170 5.40 -7.29 -10.27
CA GLU A 170 6.70 -7.44 -10.91
C GLU A 170 7.83 -6.97 -9.99
N ALA A 171 8.87 -7.79 -9.87
CA ALA A 171 10.07 -7.46 -9.11
C ALA A 171 11.34 -7.87 -9.88
N GLY A 172 12.29 -6.94 -10.04
CA GLY A 172 13.59 -7.26 -10.63
C GLY A 172 14.43 -8.26 -9.81
N SER A 173 14.06 -8.49 -8.55
CA SER A 173 14.66 -9.52 -7.67
C SER A 173 13.57 -10.46 -7.12
N GLY A 174 13.55 -10.74 -5.81
CA GLY A 174 12.60 -11.69 -5.21
C GLY A 174 11.35 -11.01 -4.63
N ILE A 175 10.25 -11.76 -4.62
CA ILE A 175 9.00 -11.38 -3.95
C ILE A 175 8.84 -12.24 -2.69
N LYS A 176 8.61 -11.60 -1.54
CA LYS A 176 8.40 -12.31 -0.27
C LYS A 176 7.24 -11.75 0.54
N ALA A 177 6.27 -12.60 0.86
CA ALA A 177 5.19 -12.32 1.78
C ALA A 177 5.23 -13.27 2.99
N GLY A 178 4.95 -12.77 4.20
CA GLY A 178 4.80 -13.62 5.38
C GLY A 178 3.51 -14.43 5.39
N TRP A 179 2.51 -14.01 4.60
CA TRP A 179 1.27 -14.70 4.33
C TRP A 179 1.13 -15.00 2.83
N GLY A 180 0.08 -14.53 2.16
CA GLY A 180 -0.22 -14.83 0.76
C GLY A 180 0.28 -13.78 -0.21
N ILE A 181 0.37 -14.15 -1.49
CA ILE A 181 0.59 -13.23 -2.60
C ILE A 181 -0.57 -13.43 -3.58
N GLU A 182 -1.29 -12.37 -3.91
CA GLU A 182 -2.40 -12.40 -4.85
C GLU A 182 -2.26 -11.31 -5.91
N ALA A 183 -2.43 -11.71 -7.17
CA ALA A 183 -2.44 -10.82 -8.32
C ALA A 183 -3.63 -11.18 -9.22
N GLY A 184 -4.39 -10.19 -9.70
CA GLY A 184 -5.46 -10.43 -10.66
C GLY A 184 -4.94 -10.95 -12.01
N TRP A 185 -3.69 -10.63 -12.36
CA TRP A 185 -3.04 -11.05 -13.60
C TRP A 185 -1.84 -11.97 -13.35
N GLY A 186 -0.62 -11.49 -13.54
CA GLY A 186 0.62 -12.27 -13.43
C GLY A 186 1.46 -11.88 -12.22
N ILE A 187 2.31 -12.80 -11.79
CA ILE A 187 3.35 -12.52 -10.79
C ILE A 187 4.69 -12.88 -11.43
N GLU A 188 5.59 -11.91 -11.53
CA GLU A 188 6.92 -12.09 -12.10
C GLU A 188 8.00 -11.60 -11.13
N ALA A 189 9.05 -12.41 -11.00
CA ALA A 189 10.21 -12.10 -10.17
C ALA A 189 11.50 -12.53 -10.87
N GLY A 190 12.48 -11.63 -10.96
CA GLY A 190 13.83 -11.98 -11.44
C GLY A 190 14.56 -12.97 -10.53
N SER A 191 14.06 -13.21 -9.32
CA SER A 191 14.54 -14.24 -8.39
C SER A 191 13.37 -15.04 -7.79
N GLY A 192 13.56 -15.68 -6.63
CA GLY A 192 12.54 -16.55 -6.05
C GLY A 192 11.31 -15.83 -5.49
N ILE A 193 10.15 -16.50 -5.57
CA ILE A 193 8.88 -16.07 -4.99
C ILE A 193 8.59 -16.91 -3.74
N LYS A 194 8.33 -16.26 -2.61
CA LYS A 194 8.14 -16.92 -1.31
C LYS A 194 6.91 -16.39 -0.58
N ALA A 195 5.94 -17.27 -0.31
CA ALA A 195 4.76 -16.99 0.49
C ALA A 195 4.68 -17.91 1.71
N GLY A 196 4.30 -17.33 2.86
CA GLY A 196 3.97 -18.11 4.05
C GLY A 196 2.76 -19.01 3.85
N SER A 197 1.74 -18.54 3.11
CA SER A 197 0.56 -19.30 2.72
C SER A 197 0.53 -19.53 1.19
N GLY A 198 -0.52 -19.13 0.48
CA GLY A 198 -0.72 -19.42 -0.93
C GLY A 198 -0.17 -18.32 -1.84
N ILE A 199 -0.01 -18.65 -3.11
CA ILE A 199 0.27 -17.71 -4.20
C ILE A 199 -0.85 -17.86 -5.23
N LYS A 200 -1.47 -16.77 -5.63
CA LYS A 200 -2.55 -16.77 -6.62
C LYS A 200 -2.31 -15.71 -7.68
N ALA A 201 -2.43 -16.09 -8.93
CA ALA A 201 -2.36 -15.21 -10.09
C ALA A 201 -3.47 -15.61 -11.06
N GLY A 202 -4.13 -14.67 -11.72
CA GLY A 202 -5.12 -14.98 -12.77
C GLY A 202 -4.52 -15.61 -14.03
N TRP A 203 -3.22 -15.45 -14.26
CA TRP A 203 -2.50 -15.97 -15.42
C TRP A 203 -1.28 -16.81 -15.00
N GLY A 204 -0.07 -16.26 -15.13
CA GLY A 204 1.20 -16.96 -14.88
C GLY A 204 1.85 -16.54 -13.57
N ILE A 205 2.68 -17.43 -13.04
CA ILE A 205 3.57 -17.16 -11.91
C ILE A 205 4.97 -17.56 -12.37
N GLU A 206 5.88 -16.59 -12.47
CA GLU A 206 7.20 -16.77 -13.04
C GLU A 206 8.27 -16.27 -12.06
N ALA A 207 9.26 -17.11 -11.83
CA ALA A 207 10.47 -16.78 -11.09
C ALA A 207 11.67 -16.97 -12.03
N GLY A 208 12.79 -16.33 -11.73
CA GLY A 208 14.03 -16.49 -12.50
C GLY A 208 14.43 -17.97 -12.68
N GLU A 209 15.13 -18.29 -13.78
CA GLU A 209 15.35 -19.66 -14.26
C GLU A 209 15.95 -20.62 -13.22
N ASP A 210 16.85 -20.14 -12.36
CA ASP A 210 17.49 -20.92 -11.30
C ASP A 210 16.88 -20.69 -9.90
N TYR A 211 15.72 -20.03 -9.84
CA TYR A 211 15.02 -19.71 -8.60
C TYR A 211 13.70 -20.46 -8.48
N GLY A 212 13.38 -20.83 -7.24
CA GLY A 212 12.17 -21.55 -6.91
C GLY A 212 10.99 -20.65 -6.50
N ILE A 213 9.80 -21.19 -6.72
CA ILE A 213 8.54 -20.71 -6.16
C ILE A 213 8.17 -21.56 -4.94
N TYR A 214 7.87 -20.90 -3.82
CA TYR A 214 7.59 -21.53 -2.54
C TYR A 214 6.31 -20.97 -1.92
N ALA A 215 5.27 -21.81 -1.81
CA ALA A 215 4.03 -21.53 -1.10
C ALA A 215 3.86 -22.49 0.09
N GLY A 216 3.37 -21.98 1.22
CA GLY A 216 3.12 -22.75 2.43
C GLY A 216 4.33 -22.84 3.36
N LEU A 217 5.21 -21.83 3.37
CA LEU A 217 6.39 -21.80 4.25
C LEU A 217 6.04 -21.67 5.74
N ASN A 218 4.85 -21.16 6.07
CA ASN A 218 4.42 -20.87 7.44
C ASN A 218 2.98 -21.33 7.69
N ILE A 219 2.72 -22.62 7.47
CA ILE A 219 1.42 -23.23 7.74
C ILE A 219 1.56 -24.55 8.50
N ARG A 220 0.50 -24.94 9.21
CA ARG A 220 0.40 -26.27 9.82
C ARG A 220 0.31 -27.34 8.71
N ILE A 221 1.05 -28.43 8.87
CA ILE A 221 1.06 -29.56 7.92
C ILE A 221 -0.36 -30.08 7.65
N SER A 222 -1.20 -30.19 8.69
CA SER A 222 -2.60 -30.64 8.57
C SER A 222 -3.51 -29.71 7.75
N LYS A 223 -3.03 -28.52 7.40
CA LYS A 223 -3.76 -27.54 6.58
C LYS A 223 -3.10 -27.28 5.23
N LYS A 224 -2.06 -28.05 4.86
CA LYS A 224 -1.30 -27.87 3.61
C LYS A 224 -2.18 -27.84 2.37
N SER A 225 -3.09 -28.78 2.23
CA SER A 225 -4.04 -28.87 1.10
C SER A 225 -4.99 -27.67 0.98
N LYS A 226 -5.15 -26.87 2.04
CA LYS A 226 -6.02 -25.70 2.05
C LYS A 226 -5.28 -24.40 1.81
N PHE A 227 -4.05 -24.26 2.31
CA PHE A 227 -3.36 -22.97 2.34
C PHE A 227 -2.03 -22.91 1.60
N ALA A 228 -1.36 -24.03 1.26
CA ALA A 228 -0.14 -24.01 0.45
C ALA A 228 -0.44 -24.10 -1.06
N LEU A 229 -1.48 -23.39 -1.50
CA LEU A 229 -1.92 -23.48 -2.89
C LEU A 229 -1.14 -22.51 -3.76
N VAL A 230 -0.80 -22.97 -4.96
CA VAL A 230 -0.30 -22.14 -6.06
C VAL A 230 -1.36 -22.17 -7.15
N VAL A 231 -2.11 -21.08 -7.28
CA VAL A 231 -3.27 -20.99 -8.17
C VAL A 231 -2.94 -20.10 -9.35
N ALA A 232 -3.01 -20.65 -10.56
CA ALA A 232 -2.72 -19.95 -11.81
C ALA A 232 -3.35 -20.70 -12.99
N LYS A 233 -3.47 -20.05 -14.15
CA LYS A 233 -3.89 -20.73 -15.39
C LYS A 233 -2.84 -21.73 -15.87
N VAL A 234 -1.56 -21.36 -15.72
CA VAL A 234 -0.43 -22.17 -16.17
C VAL A 234 0.39 -22.59 -14.95
N ALA A 235 0.81 -23.86 -14.92
CA ALA A 235 1.67 -24.36 -13.88
C ALA A 235 3.06 -23.71 -13.95
N PRO A 236 3.58 -23.14 -12.84
CA PRO A 236 4.94 -22.62 -12.81
C PRO A 236 5.96 -23.74 -13.02
N LYS A 237 6.98 -23.50 -13.86
CA LYS A 237 8.04 -24.47 -14.15
C LYS A 237 8.85 -24.84 -12.90
N ASN A 238 9.15 -23.85 -12.07
CA ASN A 238 10.07 -23.97 -10.93
C ASN A 238 9.35 -24.02 -9.58
N LEU A 239 8.21 -24.71 -9.50
CA LEU A 239 7.49 -24.90 -8.25
C LEU A 239 8.21 -25.91 -7.35
N LEU A 240 8.88 -25.42 -6.29
CA LEU A 240 9.64 -26.27 -5.36
C LEU A 240 8.86 -26.61 -4.08
N LEU A 241 7.91 -25.76 -3.68
CA LEU A 241 7.04 -26.02 -2.54
C LEU A 241 5.64 -25.44 -2.80
N GLY A 242 4.62 -26.25 -2.56
CA GLY A 242 3.22 -25.87 -2.73
C GLY A 242 2.43 -26.99 -3.41
N ILE A 243 1.14 -26.75 -3.61
CA ILE A 243 0.24 -27.61 -4.39
C ILE A 243 -0.32 -26.75 -5.50
N PHE A 244 0.06 -27.05 -6.74
CA PHE A 244 -0.50 -26.35 -7.89
C PHE A 244 -1.98 -26.71 -8.07
N LYS A 245 -2.80 -25.70 -8.34
CA LYS A 245 -4.20 -25.86 -8.73
C LYS A 245 -4.48 -24.94 -9.90
N ALA A 246 -4.86 -25.51 -11.04
CA ALA A 246 -5.26 -24.73 -12.21
C ALA A 246 -6.53 -23.93 -11.92
N ILE A 247 -6.61 -22.72 -12.50
CA ILE A 247 -7.88 -22.00 -12.62
C ILE A 247 -8.68 -22.70 -13.72
N GLU A 248 -9.73 -23.43 -13.34
CA GLU A 248 -10.69 -24.00 -14.28
C GLU A 248 -11.53 -22.84 -14.85
N GLY A 249 -11.58 -22.73 -16.18
CA GLY A 249 -12.33 -21.67 -16.85
C GLY A 249 -13.81 -21.77 -16.52
N GLY A 250 -14.37 -20.72 -15.93
CA GLY A 250 -15.78 -20.42 -16.12
C GLY A 250 -15.93 -19.82 -17.51
N GLU A 251 -16.85 -20.39 -18.30
CA GLU A 251 -17.30 -19.88 -19.60
C GLU A 251 -17.66 -18.39 -19.55
#